data_AF-A0AA48I7K2-F1
#
_entry.id   AF-A0AA48I7K2-F1
#
_cell.length_a   1.000
_cell.length_b   1.000
_cell.length_c   1.000
_cell.angle_alpha   90.00
_cell.angle_beta   90.00
_cell.angle_gamma   90.00
#
_symmetry.space_group_name_H-M   'P 1'
#
loop_
_entity.id
_entity.type
_entity.pdbx_description
1 polymer ?
#
loop_
_entity_poly.entity_id
_entity_poly.type
_entity_poly.pdbx_seq_one_letter_code
_entity_poly.pdbx_strand_id
1 'polypeptide(L)'
;MTISMNNSLEVIPTPSRLLGLECFKARNLWTPPGNRGVFGGQVIAQALMAAIKTVDSLDLHSTHAYFLLPCDSRQSVTYAVERLREGKSYSTRIVHAIQNSETIFTLTASFSRPPDPAGGRRWQRSFPENIRSYEESYKDRWADHIITMGDFGIKLADTEENKAAFLASNERVMTAVSGRPQEGQYFSQRALWLCPQLDGRRMDDNEIRAMIGYMTDSQAIATSVRAIGLSATSDPPLGMAATIDHTIHFYPLPPGYDGSQPILHIMETQVVDLAIGRGQMVGRVYTQDGVLIATTSQEGVVRAQKDGVRARKESARL
;
A
#
# COMPACT_ATOMS: atom_id res chain seq x y z
N MET A 1 -20.34 11.74 4.22
CA MET A 1 -19.93 11.15 2.93
C MET A 1 -19.25 9.84 3.27
N THR A 2 -19.76 8.69 2.81
CA THR A 2 -19.15 7.39 3.07
C THR A 2 -17.78 7.36 2.40
N ILE A 3 -16.72 7.15 3.18
CA ILE A 3 -15.38 6.95 2.62
C ILE A 3 -15.41 5.57 1.96
N SER A 4 -14.91 5.49 0.72
CA SER A 4 -14.82 4.24 -0.05
C SER A 4 -13.46 4.18 -0.73
N MET A 5 -13.09 2.99 -1.17
CA MET A 5 -11.90 2.78 -2.01
C MET A 5 -11.99 3.65 -3.27
N ASN A 6 -13.12 3.62 -3.98
CA ASN A 6 -13.35 4.42 -5.20
C ASN A 6 -13.02 5.89 -5.01
N ASN A 7 -13.50 6.48 -3.90
CA ASN A 7 -13.21 7.88 -3.57
C ASN A 7 -11.72 8.08 -3.29
N SER A 8 -11.06 7.14 -2.61
CA SER A 8 -9.65 7.24 -2.21
C SER A 8 -8.69 7.28 -3.42
N LEU A 9 -9.05 6.62 -4.52
CA LEU A 9 -8.28 6.57 -5.77
C LEU A 9 -8.42 7.82 -6.64
N GLU A 10 -9.45 8.64 -6.40
CA GLU A 10 -9.89 9.61 -7.39
C GLU A 10 -8.95 10.80 -7.54
N VAL A 11 -8.66 11.12 -8.81
CA VAL A 11 -7.95 12.32 -9.21
C VAL A 11 -8.76 13.10 -10.25
N ILE A 12 -8.73 14.42 -10.11
CA ILE A 12 -9.52 15.35 -10.92
C ILE A 12 -8.58 16.02 -11.94
N PRO A 13 -8.84 15.93 -13.26
CA PRO A 13 -8.06 16.65 -14.25
C PRO A 13 -8.07 18.15 -13.99
N THR A 14 -6.94 18.82 -14.19
CA THR A 14 -6.84 20.27 -14.00
C THR A 14 -6.47 20.98 -15.30
N PRO A 15 -7.06 22.16 -15.58
CA PRO A 15 -6.66 22.97 -16.73
C PRO A 15 -5.23 23.52 -16.60
N SER A 16 -4.76 23.71 -15.36
CA SER A 16 -3.42 24.16 -15.05
C SER A 16 -2.40 23.12 -15.51
N ARG A 17 -1.37 23.57 -16.24
CA ARG A 17 -0.19 22.76 -16.54
C ARG A 17 0.97 23.19 -15.67
N LEU A 18 1.70 22.24 -15.14
CA LEU A 18 2.96 22.49 -14.46
C LEU A 18 4.09 22.07 -15.41
N LEU A 19 4.98 23.01 -15.77
CA LEU A 19 6.05 22.76 -16.74
C LEU A 19 5.57 22.19 -18.09
N GLY A 20 4.35 22.56 -18.51
CA GLY A 20 3.73 22.05 -19.74
C GLY A 20 3.12 20.63 -19.62
N LEU A 21 3.25 19.99 -18.46
CA LEU A 21 2.72 18.65 -18.19
C LEU A 21 1.21 18.68 -17.89
N GLU A 22 0.54 17.60 -18.29
CA GLU A 22 -0.85 17.33 -17.94
C GLU A 22 -0.95 17.05 -16.43
N CYS A 23 -1.88 17.70 -15.72
CA CYS A 23 -1.93 17.68 -14.26
C CYS A 23 -3.29 17.22 -13.73
N PHE A 24 -3.27 16.48 -12.64
CA PHE A 24 -4.43 16.03 -11.90
C PHE A 24 -4.31 16.44 -10.42
N LYS A 25 -5.42 16.69 -9.74
CA LYS A 25 -5.45 16.97 -8.30
C LYS A 25 -6.06 15.82 -7.53
N ALA A 26 -5.49 15.50 -6.36
CA ALA A 26 -6.10 14.61 -5.40
C ALA A 26 -7.49 15.11 -5.00
N ARG A 27 -8.51 14.25 -5.01
CA ARG A 27 -9.86 14.62 -4.52
C ARG A 27 -9.92 14.63 -3.00
N ASN A 28 -9.34 13.63 -2.36
CA ASN A 28 -9.25 13.53 -0.90
C ASN A 28 -7.92 12.90 -0.51
N LEU A 29 -7.55 13.11 0.75
CA LEU A 29 -6.33 12.62 1.36
C LEU A 29 -6.65 12.16 2.78
N TRP A 30 -6.11 11.03 3.17
CA TRP A 30 -6.30 10.45 4.49
C TRP A 30 -4.95 10.20 5.16
N THR A 31 -4.81 10.71 6.39
CA THR A 31 -3.67 10.45 7.26
C THR A 31 -4.10 9.41 8.29
N PRO A 32 -3.52 8.19 8.27
CA PRO A 32 -3.76 7.20 9.31
C PRO A 32 -3.35 7.72 10.70
N PRO A 33 -4.05 7.34 11.77
CA PRO A 33 -3.64 7.70 13.13
C PRO A 33 -2.18 7.32 13.42
N GLY A 34 -1.39 8.25 13.94
CA GLY A 34 0.03 8.04 14.26
C GLY A 34 1.00 8.20 13.08
N ASN A 35 0.51 8.29 11.83
CA ASN A 35 1.36 8.57 10.68
C ASN A 35 1.71 10.06 10.58
N ARG A 36 2.90 10.34 10.02
CA ARG A 36 3.38 11.72 9.78
C ARG A 36 2.77 12.39 8.55
N GLY A 37 2.15 11.61 7.67
CA GLY A 37 1.55 12.10 6.43
C GLY A 37 0.53 11.13 5.87
N VAL A 38 0.02 11.47 4.69
CA VAL A 38 -0.96 10.67 3.94
C VAL A 38 -0.48 9.24 3.79
N PHE A 39 -1.42 8.29 3.83
CA PHE A 39 -1.12 6.88 3.56
C PHE A 39 -0.42 6.69 2.21
N GLY A 40 0.73 6.00 2.18
CA GLY A 40 1.56 5.89 0.99
C GLY A 40 0.84 5.21 -0.18
N GLY A 41 0.07 4.16 0.10
CA GLY A 41 -0.79 3.50 -0.87
C GLY A 41 -1.78 4.45 -1.56
N GLN A 42 -2.29 5.46 -0.86
CA GLN A 42 -3.16 6.47 -1.48
C GLN A 42 -2.41 7.30 -2.52
N VAL A 43 -1.18 7.71 -2.21
CA VAL A 43 -0.33 8.49 -3.14
C VAL A 43 0.04 7.64 -4.36
N ILE A 44 0.40 6.36 -4.16
CA ILE A 44 0.66 5.40 -5.25
C ILE A 44 -0.57 5.28 -6.16
N ALA A 45 -1.73 4.97 -5.58
CA ALA A 45 -2.93 4.71 -6.36
C ALA A 45 -3.41 5.94 -7.14
N GLN A 46 -3.39 7.13 -6.53
CA GLN A 46 -3.75 8.37 -7.21
C GLN A 46 -2.75 8.74 -8.32
N ALA A 47 -1.45 8.52 -8.12
CA ALA A 47 -0.45 8.70 -9.17
C ALA A 47 -0.65 7.72 -10.33
N LEU A 48 -0.97 6.45 -10.05
CA LEU A 48 -1.33 5.47 -11.07
C LEU A 48 -2.60 5.89 -11.83
N MET A 49 -3.64 6.34 -11.13
CA MET A 49 -4.86 6.84 -11.76
C MET A 49 -4.61 8.05 -12.66
N ALA A 50 -3.71 8.95 -12.26
CA ALA A 50 -3.27 10.05 -13.11
C ALA A 50 -2.57 9.53 -14.38
N ALA A 51 -1.63 8.58 -14.24
CA ALA A 51 -0.97 7.98 -15.40
C ALA A 51 -1.95 7.24 -16.32
N ILE A 52 -2.85 6.42 -15.77
CA ILE A 52 -3.87 5.64 -16.50
C ILE A 52 -4.74 6.57 -17.35
N LYS A 53 -5.18 7.70 -16.81
CA LYS A 53 -5.99 8.69 -17.56
C LYS A 53 -5.28 9.29 -18.78
N THR A 54 -3.96 9.13 -18.90
CA THR A 54 -3.16 9.63 -20.03
C THR A 54 -2.79 8.55 -21.04
N VAL A 55 -3.21 7.30 -20.83
CA VAL A 55 -2.90 6.14 -21.69
C VAL A 55 -4.20 5.60 -22.26
N ASP A 56 -4.21 5.32 -23.56
CA ASP A 56 -5.35 4.68 -24.22
C ASP A 56 -4.99 3.23 -24.58
N SER A 57 -5.94 2.31 -24.36
CA SER A 57 -5.91 0.93 -24.88
C SER A 57 -4.69 0.06 -24.48
N LEU A 58 -4.03 0.38 -23.36
CA LEU A 58 -2.95 -0.43 -22.78
C LEU A 58 -3.19 -0.73 -21.29
N ASP A 59 -2.71 -1.88 -20.86
CA ASP A 59 -2.78 -2.36 -19.48
C ASP A 59 -1.54 -1.93 -18.69
N LEU A 60 -1.74 -1.43 -17.47
CA LEU A 60 -0.67 -1.22 -16.51
C LEU A 60 -0.02 -2.57 -16.17
N HIS A 61 1.30 -2.70 -16.37
CA HIS A 61 2.01 -3.95 -16.06
C HIS A 61 3.14 -3.78 -15.04
N SER A 62 3.63 -2.56 -14.82
CA SER A 62 4.57 -2.31 -13.72
C SER A 62 4.58 -0.87 -13.26
N THR A 63 5.04 -0.68 -12.03
CA THR A 63 5.30 0.62 -11.44
C THR A 63 6.51 0.58 -10.51
N HIS A 64 7.28 1.66 -10.50
CA HIS A 64 8.37 1.91 -9.55
C HIS A 64 8.16 3.29 -8.95
N ALA A 65 8.14 3.38 -7.62
CA ALA A 65 7.85 4.61 -6.91
C ALA A 65 8.89 4.92 -5.83
N TYR A 66 9.13 6.21 -5.60
CA TYR A 66 9.96 6.72 -4.50
C TYR A 66 9.19 7.77 -3.70
N PHE A 67 9.22 7.63 -2.38
CA PHE A 67 8.71 8.60 -1.42
C PHE A 67 9.84 9.52 -0.99
N LEU A 68 9.73 10.81 -1.33
CA LEU A 68 10.80 11.79 -1.12
C LEU A 68 10.55 12.61 0.15
N LEU A 69 9.30 13.05 0.35
CA LEU A 69 8.89 13.90 1.46
C LEU A 69 7.52 13.45 2.01
N PRO A 70 7.22 13.71 3.30
CA PRO A 70 5.89 13.45 3.86
C PRO A 70 4.82 14.27 3.14
N CYS A 71 3.70 13.63 2.81
CA CYS A 71 2.53 14.26 2.20
C CYS A 71 1.60 14.84 3.29
N ASP A 72 1.29 16.14 3.25
CA ASP A 72 0.35 16.78 4.19
C ASP A 72 -1.09 16.67 3.69
N SER A 73 -1.96 15.97 4.42
CA SER A 73 -3.37 15.79 4.04
C SER A 73 -4.21 17.07 4.09
N ARG A 74 -3.72 18.15 4.68
CA ARG A 74 -4.42 19.45 4.76
C ARG A 74 -4.25 20.28 3.50
N GLN A 75 -3.34 19.87 2.61
CA GLN A 75 -3.02 20.57 1.37
C GLN A 75 -3.31 19.67 0.18
N SER A 76 -3.70 20.26 -0.95
CA SER A 76 -3.93 19.49 -2.18
C SER A 76 -2.60 18.97 -2.75
N VAL A 77 -2.59 17.74 -3.25
CA VAL A 77 -1.49 17.17 -4.04
C VAL A 77 -1.82 17.33 -5.53
N THR A 78 -0.86 17.82 -6.30
CA THR A 78 -0.93 17.85 -7.77
C THR A 78 -0.06 16.74 -8.35
N TYR A 79 -0.62 15.90 -9.20
CA TYR A 79 0.07 14.86 -9.95
C TYR A 79 0.33 15.35 -11.37
N ALA A 80 1.57 15.71 -11.69
CA ALA A 80 2.00 16.12 -13.03
C ALA A 80 2.53 14.90 -13.79
N VAL A 81 1.97 14.63 -14.97
CA VAL A 81 2.25 13.43 -15.77
C VAL A 81 3.12 13.78 -16.98
N GLU A 82 4.30 13.19 -17.03
CA GLU A 82 5.20 13.20 -18.17
C GLU A 82 5.02 11.96 -19.05
N ARG A 83 4.91 12.16 -20.35
CA ARG A 83 4.78 11.10 -21.36
C ARG A 83 6.17 10.75 -21.92
N LEU A 84 6.86 9.81 -21.27
CA LEU A 84 8.23 9.44 -21.66
C LEU A 84 8.28 8.64 -22.97
N ARG A 85 7.30 7.77 -23.20
CA ARG A 85 7.21 6.95 -24.41
C ARG A 85 5.75 6.69 -24.78
N GLU A 86 5.46 6.80 -26.07
CA GLU A 86 4.18 6.38 -26.67
C GLU A 86 4.44 5.38 -27.78
N GLY A 87 3.86 4.19 -27.66
CA GLY A 87 4.03 3.15 -28.65
C GLY A 87 2.82 2.23 -28.69
N LYS A 88 2.65 1.53 -29.83
CA LYS A 88 1.52 0.61 -30.00
C LYS A 88 1.54 -0.57 -29.03
N SER A 89 2.72 -0.95 -28.53
CA SER A 89 2.89 -2.12 -27.67
C SER A 89 3.24 -1.76 -26.24
N TYR A 90 3.87 -0.61 -26.03
CA TYR A 90 4.31 -0.12 -24.73
C TYR A 90 4.22 1.40 -24.68
N SER A 91 3.75 1.90 -23.54
CA SER A 91 3.81 3.32 -23.18
C SER A 91 4.38 3.47 -21.78
N THR A 92 5.07 4.57 -21.53
CA THR A 92 5.71 4.85 -20.24
C THR A 92 5.32 6.26 -19.78
N ARG A 93 5.01 6.38 -18.50
CA ARG A 93 4.70 7.65 -17.83
C ARG A 93 5.60 7.84 -16.62
N ILE A 94 6.01 9.07 -16.37
CA ILE A 94 6.52 9.50 -15.07
C ILE A 94 5.46 10.41 -14.44
N VAL A 95 5.18 10.22 -13.17
CA VAL A 95 4.25 11.03 -12.40
C VAL A 95 5.00 11.68 -11.26
N HIS A 96 4.95 12.99 -11.19
CA HIS A 96 5.47 13.79 -10.08
C HIS A 96 4.30 14.23 -9.20
N ALA A 97 4.24 13.75 -7.97
CA ALA A 97 3.32 14.27 -6.97
C ALA A 97 3.96 15.48 -6.28
N ILE A 98 3.25 16.60 -6.28
CA ILE A 98 3.80 17.91 -5.92
C ILE A 98 2.92 18.57 -4.86
N GLN A 99 3.55 19.04 -3.79
CA GLN A 99 2.98 19.90 -2.75
C GLN A 99 3.94 21.04 -2.45
N ASN A 100 3.41 22.25 -2.23
CA ASN A 100 4.23 23.45 -1.94
C ASN A 100 5.37 23.69 -2.94
N SER A 101 5.14 23.40 -4.23
CA SER A 101 6.15 23.48 -5.30
C SER A 101 7.34 22.53 -5.16
N GLU A 102 7.27 21.53 -4.27
CA GLU A 102 8.27 20.47 -4.13
C GLU A 102 7.70 19.13 -4.60
N THR A 103 8.52 18.32 -5.27
CA THR A 103 8.16 16.94 -5.57
C THR A 103 8.29 16.10 -4.31
N ILE A 104 7.17 15.60 -3.81
CA ILE A 104 7.10 14.78 -2.60
C ILE A 104 7.17 13.27 -2.89
N PHE A 105 6.84 12.89 -4.13
CA PHE A 105 6.80 11.50 -4.58
C PHE A 105 6.93 11.43 -6.09
N THR A 106 7.62 10.41 -6.58
CA THR A 106 7.79 10.14 -8.02
C THR A 106 7.43 8.70 -8.32
N LEU A 107 6.73 8.48 -9.43
CA LEU A 107 6.35 7.15 -9.90
C LEU A 107 6.59 7.02 -11.39
N THR A 108 7.22 5.93 -11.81
CA THR A 108 7.27 5.52 -13.22
C THR A 108 6.28 4.38 -13.44
N ALA A 109 5.32 4.56 -14.34
CA ALA A 109 4.35 3.54 -14.73
C ALA A 109 4.63 3.05 -16.17
N SER A 110 4.63 1.74 -16.36
CA SER A 110 4.77 1.11 -17.67
C SER A 110 3.49 0.36 -18.04
N PHE A 111 3.06 0.58 -19.27
CA PHE A 111 1.84 0.03 -19.84
C PHE A 111 2.20 -0.81 -21.06
N SER A 112 1.48 -1.91 -21.26
CA SER A 112 1.69 -2.85 -22.36
C SER A 112 0.37 -3.23 -22.99
N ARG A 113 0.40 -3.84 -24.18
CA ARG A 113 -0.82 -4.42 -24.73
C ARG A 113 -1.45 -5.40 -23.74
N PRO A 114 -2.79 -5.50 -23.75
CA PRO A 114 -3.48 -6.56 -23.04
C PRO A 114 -2.96 -7.94 -23.47
N PRO A 115 -3.10 -8.96 -22.61
CA PRO A 115 -2.68 -10.32 -22.91
C PRO A 115 -3.37 -10.88 -24.15
N ASP A 116 -2.70 -11.81 -24.84
CA ASP A 116 -3.31 -12.54 -25.94
C ASP A 116 -4.54 -13.34 -25.44
N PRO A 117 -5.74 -13.12 -25.99
CA PRO A 117 -6.94 -13.88 -25.62
C PRO A 117 -6.81 -15.39 -25.85
N ALA A 118 -5.92 -15.83 -26.76
CA ALA A 118 -5.64 -17.25 -26.98
C ALA A 118 -4.87 -17.90 -25.81
N GLY A 119 -4.33 -17.09 -24.89
CA GLY A 119 -3.59 -17.54 -23.73
C GLY A 119 -2.18 -18.02 -24.03
N GLY A 120 -1.59 -18.73 -23.07
CA GLY A 120 -0.24 -19.26 -23.18
C GLY A 120 0.19 -20.05 -21.95
N ARG A 121 1.38 -20.66 -21.99
CA ARG A 121 1.94 -21.35 -20.83
C ARG A 121 2.25 -20.36 -19.72
N ARG A 122 1.73 -20.62 -18.53
CA ARG A 122 1.98 -19.84 -17.31
C ARG A 122 2.51 -20.75 -16.22
N TRP A 123 3.56 -20.31 -15.54
CA TRP A 123 4.01 -20.86 -14.27
C TRP A 123 3.90 -19.77 -13.21
N GLN A 124 3.52 -20.14 -12.00
CA GLN A 124 3.52 -19.25 -10.85
C GLN A 124 3.99 -20.00 -9.61
N ARG A 125 4.37 -19.25 -8.57
CA ARG A 125 4.51 -19.80 -7.22
C ARG A 125 3.15 -20.32 -6.75
N SER A 126 3.15 -21.47 -6.07
CA SER A 126 1.94 -22.03 -5.47
C SER A 126 1.30 -21.06 -4.48
N PHE A 127 -0.02 -21.15 -4.36
CA PHE A 127 -0.73 -20.55 -3.23
C PHE A 127 -0.32 -21.28 -1.94
N PRO A 128 -0.11 -20.57 -0.82
CA PRO A 128 0.34 -21.20 0.42
C PRO A 128 -0.74 -22.11 1.02
N GLU A 129 -0.36 -23.30 1.47
CA GLU A 129 -1.29 -24.31 2.00
C GLU A 129 -1.71 -24.04 3.45
N ASN A 130 -0.81 -23.46 4.27
CA ASN A 130 -1.03 -23.28 5.70
C ASN A 130 -1.59 -21.91 6.07
N ILE A 131 -2.43 -21.29 5.24
CA ILE A 131 -2.98 -19.95 5.48
C ILE A 131 -4.48 -20.04 5.73
N ARG A 132 -4.95 -19.44 6.84
CA ARG A 132 -6.39 -19.33 7.14
C ARG A 132 -7.12 -18.60 6.01
N SER A 133 -8.36 -19.01 5.72
CA SER A 133 -9.17 -18.31 4.72
C SER A 133 -9.46 -16.86 5.13
N TYR A 134 -9.95 -16.05 4.18
CA TYR A 134 -10.40 -14.70 4.51
C TYR A 134 -11.52 -14.74 5.55
N GLU A 135 -12.49 -15.64 5.39
CA GLU A 135 -13.67 -15.76 6.24
C GLU A 135 -13.30 -16.18 7.66
N GLU A 136 -12.32 -17.07 7.83
CA GLU A 136 -11.76 -17.44 9.13
C GLU A 136 -11.01 -16.27 9.75
N SER A 137 -10.09 -15.64 9.00
CA SER A 137 -9.29 -14.51 9.46
C SER A 137 -10.16 -13.30 9.83
N TYR A 138 -11.26 -13.10 9.10
CA TYR A 138 -12.20 -12.01 9.35
C TYR A 138 -12.92 -12.21 10.69
N LYS A 139 -13.24 -13.45 11.12
CA LYS A 139 -13.86 -13.68 12.43
C LYS A 139 -12.95 -13.27 13.59
N ASP A 140 -11.64 -13.48 13.45
CA ASP A 140 -10.64 -13.20 14.48
C ASP A 140 -10.05 -11.78 14.43
N ARG A 141 -10.54 -10.94 13.51
CA ARG A 141 -9.97 -9.62 13.22
C ARG A 141 -9.83 -8.70 14.44
N TRP A 142 -10.68 -8.86 15.45
CA TRP A 142 -10.58 -8.12 16.71
C TRP A 142 -9.37 -8.55 17.54
N ALA A 143 -9.15 -9.86 17.70
CA ALA A 143 -7.99 -10.38 18.42
C ALA A 143 -6.69 -9.97 17.72
N ASP A 144 -6.66 -10.07 16.39
CA ASP A 144 -5.52 -9.61 15.58
C ASP A 144 -5.28 -8.09 15.73
N HIS A 145 -6.35 -7.29 15.84
CA HIS A 145 -6.25 -5.86 16.08
C HIS A 145 -5.63 -5.54 17.44
N ILE A 146 -6.08 -6.18 18.52
CA ILE A 146 -5.49 -6.01 19.86
C ILE A 146 -3.99 -6.29 19.82
N ILE A 147 -3.57 -7.40 19.21
CA ILE A 147 -2.16 -7.77 19.10
C ILE A 147 -1.39 -6.68 18.34
N THR A 148 -1.91 -6.28 17.17
CA THR A 148 -1.30 -5.25 16.33
C THR A 148 -1.13 -3.93 17.07
N MET A 149 -2.14 -3.49 17.81
CA MET A 149 -2.08 -2.25 18.60
C MET A 149 -1.07 -2.36 19.75
N GLY A 150 -0.92 -3.54 20.35
CA GLY A 150 0.12 -3.83 21.32
C GLY A 150 1.54 -3.61 20.78
N ASP A 151 1.79 -3.94 19.51
CA ASP A 151 3.09 -3.68 18.85
C ASP A 151 3.40 -2.19 18.67
N PHE A 152 2.35 -1.36 18.61
CA PHE A 152 2.46 0.10 18.62
C PHE A 152 2.43 0.69 20.05
N GLY A 153 2.46 -0.16 21.09
CA GLY A 153 2.47 0.25 22.49
C GLY A 153 1.08 0.67 23.01
N ILE A 154 0.02 0.39 22.26
CA ILE A 154 -1.35 0.73 22.63
C ILE A 154 -2.02 -0.52 23.20
N LYS A 155 -2.24 -0.52 24.52
CA LYS A 155 -2.98 -1.60 25.19
C LYS A 155 -4.48 -1.33 25.09
N LEU A 156 -5.18 -2.12 24.28
CA LEU A 156 -6.64 -2.11 24.22
C LEU A 156 -7.20 -3.15 25.19
N ALA A 157 -8.18 -2.74 26.00
CA ALA A 157 -8.93 -3.68 26.83
C ALA A 157 -9.90 -4.48 25.96
N ASP A 158 -9.98 -5.79 26.18
CA ASP A 158 -10.91 -6.68 25.48
C ASP A 158 -12.32 -6.54 26.05
N THR A 159 -12.98 -5.44 25.69
CA THR A 159 -14.35 -5.13 26.09
C THR A 159 -15.25 -5.10 24.86
N GLU A 160 -16.54 -5.43 25.04
CA GLU A 160 -17.53 -5.38 23.95
C GLU A 160 -17.67 -3.97 23.37
N GLU A 161 -17.49 -2.93 24.17
CA GLU A 161 -17.50 -1.53 23.70
C GLU A 161 -16.33 -1.26 22.73
N ASN A 162 -15.10 -1.62 23.10
CA ASN A 162 -13.93 -1.42 22.25
C ASN A 162 -14.02 -2.25 20.98
N LYS A 163 -14.50 -3.49 21.09
CA LYS A 163 -14.73 -4.38 19.95
C LYS A 163 -15.78 -3.79 19.00
N ALA A 164 -16.92 -3.34 19.51
CA ALA A 164 -17.96 -2.70 18.70
C ALA A 164 -17.46 -1.43 18.01
N ALA A 165 -16.71 -0.58 18.72
CA ALA A 165 -16.10 0.62 18.15
C ALA A 165 -15.11 0.30 17.03
N PHE A 166 -14.26 -0.72 17.23
CA PHE A 166 -13.35 -1.21 16.20
C PHE A 166 -14.12 -1.71 14.98
N LEU A 167 -15.10 -2.59 15.17
CA LEU A 167 -15.89 -3.16 14.07
C LEU A 167 -16.60 -2.08 13.24
N ALA A 168 -17.14 -1.04 13.88
CA ALA A 168 -17.75 0.09 13.19
C ALA A 168 -16.75 0.96 12.40
N SER A 169 -15.45 0.88 12.71
CA SER A 169 -14.38 1.68 12.10
C SER A 169 -13.50 0.91 11.10
N ASN A 170 -13.45 -0.42 11.20
CA ASN A 170 -12.57 -1.32 10.45
C ASN A 170 -13.01 -1.57 8.98
N GLU A 171 -14.02 -0.83 8.51
CA GLU A 171 -14.65 -0.98 7.19
C GLU A 171 -14.59 0.31 6.35
N ARG A 172 -13.70 1.25 6.69
CA ARG A 172 -13.77 2.60 6.08
C ARG A 172 -13.23 2.72 4.66
N VAL A 173 -12.23 1.94 4.26
CA VAL A 173 -11.66 1.98 2.88
C VAL A 173 -11.30 0.59 2.41
N MET A 174 -10.70 -0.18 3.32
CA MET A 174 -10.29 -1.55 3.11
C MET A 174 -10.29 -2.25 4.47
N THR A 175 -10.64 -3.52 4.48
CA THR A 175 -10.43 -4.41 5.60
C THR A 175 -9.13 -5.18 5.39
N ALA A 176 -8.21 -5.11 6.36
CA ALA A 176 -6.99 -5.90 6.39
C ALA A 176 -7.01 -6.86 7.58
N VAL A 177 -6.89 -8.16 7.33
CA VAL A 177 -6.93 -9.20 8.38
C VAL A 177 -5.77 -10.16 8.23
N SER A 178 -5.27 -10.69 9.34
CA SER A 178 -4.07 -11.53 9.34
C SER A 178 -4.43 -12.96 8.93
N GLY A 179 -3.94 -13.37 7.75
CA GLY A 179 -3.97 -14.77 7.32
C GLY A 179 -2.90 -15.60 8.02
N ARG A 180 -2.71 -15.43 9.34
CA ARG A 180 -1.64 -16.12 10.10
C ARG A 180 -1.65 -17.62 9.78
N PRO A 181 -0.47 -18.25 9.72
CA PRO A 181 -0.41 -19.68 9.55
C PRO A 181 -1.14 -20.41 10.67
N GLN A 182 -1.79 -21.52 10.33
CA GLN A 182 -2.54 -22.30 11.33
C GLN A 182 -1.62 -22.82 12.45
N GLU A 183 -0.33 -23.05 12.15
CA GLU A 183 0.71 -23.44 13.11
C GLU A 183 2.07 -22.77 12.78
N GLY A 184 2.88 -22.50 13.81
CA GLY A 184 4.29 -22.03 13.69
C GLY A 184 4.52 -20.52 13.80
N GLN A 185 5.76 -20.13 14.15
CA GLN A 185 6.19 -18.73 14.20
C GLN A 185 6.82 -18.31 12.86
N TYR A 186 6.13 -17.45 12.11
CA TYR A 186 6.67 -16.81 10.91
C TYR A 186 7.00 -15.36 11.25
N PHE A 187 8.18 -15.13 11.84
CA PHE A 187 8.59 -13.78 12.24
C PHE A 187 9.01 -12.92 11.03
N SER A 188 9.57 -13.53 9.99
CA SER A 188 10.04 -12.86 8.78
C SER A 188 9.02 -12.80 7.63
N GLN A 189 7.88 -13.48 7.78
CA GLN A 189 6.83 -13.53 6.76
C GLN A 189 5.49 -13.11 7.35
N ARG A 190 4.70 -12.36 6.57
CA ARG A 190 3.33 -12.00 6.93
C ARG A 190 2.40 -12.27 5.76
N ALA A 191 1.21 -12.71 6.08
CA ALA A 191 0.13 -12.91 5.14
C ALA A 191 -1.05 -12.05 5.57
N LEU A 192 -1.47 -11.12 4.72
CA LEU A 192 -2.62 -10.27 4.93
C LEU A 192 -3.66 -10.51 3.85
N TRP A 193 -4.89 -10.79 4.27
CA TRP A 193 -6.02 -10.64 3.39
C TRP A 193 -6.44 -9.18 3.36
N LEU A 194 -6.59 -8.64 2.16
CA LEU A 194 -6.94 -7.25 1.89
C LEU A 194 -8.23 -7.25 1.07
N CYS A 195 -9.28 -6.64 1.61
CA CYS A 195 -10.60 -6.58 0.97
C CYS A 195 -11.04 -5.12 0.86
N PRO A 196 -11.21 -4.58 -0.35
CA PRO A 196 -11.58 -3.18 -0.54
C PRO A 196 -13.06 -2.93 -0.26
N GLN A 197 -13.38 -1.73 0.21
CA GLN A 197 -14.75 -1.30 0.45
C GLN A 197 -15.18 -0.39 -0.70
N LEU A 198 -15.92 -0.95 -1.66
CA LEU A 198 -16.36 -0.26 -2.87
C LEU A 198 -17.73 0.41 -2.67
N ASP A 199 -18.04 1.42 -3.49
CA ASP A 199 -19.35 2.10 -3.50
C ASP A 199 -20.39 1.43 -4.40
N GLY A 200 -20.13 0.20 -4.86
CA GLY A 200 -20.94 -0.54 -5.83
C GLY A 200 -20.64 -0.20 -7.30
N ARG A 201 -19.84 0.83 -7.60
CA ARG A 201 -19.36 1.07 -8.96
C ARG A 201 -18.32 0.02 -9.34
N ARG A 202 -18.57 -0.69 -10.45
CA ARG A 202 -17.62 -1.61 -11.05
C ARG A 202 -16.36 -0.86 -11.51
N MET A 203 -15.19 -1.41 -11.17
CA MET A 203 -13.89 -0.94 -11.63
C MET A 203 -13.46 -1.66 -12.91
N ASP A 204 -12.75 -0.96 -13.79
CA ASP A 204 -12.01 -1.59 -14.87
C ASP A 204 -10.68 -2.22 -14.38
N ASP A 205 -10.02 -3.00 -15.24
CA ASP A 205 -8.79 -3.73 -14.87
C ASP A 205 -7.65 -2.80 -14.43
N ASN A 206 -7.53 -1.61 -15.01
CA ASN A 206 -6.49 -0.65 -14.62
C ASN A 206 -6.84 0.04 -13.30
N GLU A 207 -8.11 0.33 -13.05
CA GLU A 207 -8.59 0.79 -11.76
C GLU A 207 -8.34 -0.26 -10.65
N ILE A 208 -8.58 -1.55 -10.95
CA ILE A 208 -8.26 -2.65 -10.03
C ILE A 208 -6.76 -2.72 -9.75
N ARG A 209 -5.90 -2.55 -10.76
CA ARG A 209 -4.43 -2.52 -10.56
C ARG A 209 -3.99 -1.32 -9.73
N ALA A 210 -4.57 -0.13 -9.95
CA ALA A 210 -4.31 1.04 -9.11
C ALA A 210 -4.77 0.81 -7.66
N MET A 211 -5.92 0.15 -7.47
CA MET A 211 -6.42 -0.27 -6.17
C MET A 211 -5.48 -1.28 -5.49
N ILE A 212 -4.94 -2.26 -6.22
CA ILE A 212 -3.90 -3.17 -5.69
C ILE A 212 -2.67 -2.36 -5.24
N GLY A 213 -2.29 -1.30 -5.97
CA GLY A 213 -1.26 -0.36 -5.55
C GLY A 213 -1.57 0.36 -4.24
N TYR A 214 -2.84 0.71 -3.99
CA TYR A 214 -3.28 1.20 -2.68
C TYR A 214 -3.06 0.16 -1.59
N MET A 215 -3.60 -1.04 -1.82
CA MET A 215 -3.70 -2.06 -0.79
C MET A 215 -2.33 -2.60 -0.37
N THR A 216 -1.40 -2.78 -1.31
CA THR A 216 -0.10 -3.45 -1.10
C THR A 216 0.94 -2.63 -0.34
N ASP A 217 0.76 -1.31 -0.16
CA ASP A 217 1.59 -0.51 0.76
C ASP A 217 1.20 -0.77 2.24
N SER A 218 0.11 -1.49 2.50
CA SER A 218 -0.36 -1.78 3.86
C SER A 218 0.59 -2.72 4.59
N GLN A 219 1.17 -2.23 5.68
CA GLN A 219 2.01 -3.00 6.61
C GLN A 219 3.26 -3.65 5.98
N ALA A 220 3.65 -3.19 4.80
CA ALA A 220 4.79 -3.71 4.06
C ALA A 220 6.09 -3.57 4.87
N ILE A 221 6.51 -2.34 5.20
CA ILE A 221 7.72 -2.11 6.01
C ILE A 221 7.59 -2.63 7.45
N ALA A 222 6.36 -2.70 7.98
CA ALA A 222 6.10 -3.25 9.30
C ALA A 222 6.43 -4.75 9.37
N THR A 223 6.40 -5.47 8.25
CA THR A 223 6.90 -6.86 8.15
C THR A 223 8.38 -6.93 8.51
N SER A 224 9.20 -6.03 7.96
CA SER A 224 10.63 -5.96 8.27
C SER A 224 10.92 -5.54 9.71
N VAL A 225 10.16 -4.60 10.26
CA VAL A 225 10.28 -4.21 11.68
C VAL A 225 10.09 -5.40 12.62
N ARG A 226 9.05 -6.21 12.37
CA ARG A 226 8.73 -7.40 13.18
C ARG A 226 9.75 -8.52 13.04
N ALA A 227 10.36 -8.68 11.86
CA ALA A 227 11.34 -9.73 11.60
C ALA A 227 12.56 -9.70 12.54
N ILE A 228 12.85 -8.53 13.13
CA ILE A 228 13.93 -8.35 14.11
C ILE A 228 13.41 -8.05 15.53
N GLY A 229 12.11 -8.26 15.78
CA GLY A 229 11.50 -8.08 17.10
C GLY A 229 11.39 -6.64 17.58
N LEU A 230 11.57 -5.65 16.69
CA LEU A 230 11.37 -4.24 17.07
C LEU A 230 9.88 -3.91 17.15
N SER A 231 9.53 -3.11 18.16
CA SER A 231 8.18 -2.58 18.37
C SER A 231 8.29 -1.25 19.13
N ALA A 232 7.16 -0.57 19.36
CA ALA A 232 7.17 0.63 20.21
C ALA A 232 7.57 0.32 21.68
N THR A 233 7.52 -0.94 22.09
CA THR A 233 7.75 -1.42 23.45
C THR A 233 8.96 -2.35 23.58
N SER A 234 9.68 -2.62 22.49
CA SER A 234 10.93 -3.39 22.51
C SER A 234 12.04 -2.61 23.18
N ASP A 235 13.13 -3.30 23.55
CA ASP A 235 14.37 -2.68 24.00
C ASP A 235 15.53 -3.06 23.05
N PRO A 236 16.09 -2.11 22.29
CA PRO A 236 15.66 -0.70 22.16
C PRO A 236 14.30 -0.56 21.44
N PRO A 237 13.56 0.54 21.66
CA PRO A 237 12.28 0.75 20.99
C PRO A 237 12.47 1.14 19.52
N LEU A 238 11.45 0.90 18.71
CA LEU A 238 11.38 1.37 17.33
C LEU A 238 11.48 2.91 17.31
N GLY A 239 12.49 3.42 16.62
CA GLY A 239 12.71 4.85 16.45
C GLY A 239 12.03 5.41 15.20
N MET A 240 12.17 4.72 14.07
CA MET A 240 11.58 5.16 12.80
C MET A 240 11.31 3.97 11.87
N ALA A 241 10.12 3.97 11.29
CA ALA A 241 9.75 3.14 10.15
C ALA A 241 9.11 4.04 9.08
N ALA A 242 9.62 4.01 7.85
CA ALA A 242 9.06 4.78 6.74
C ALA A 242 9.42 4.11 5.41
N THR A 243 8.48 4.11 4.46
CA THR A 243 8.73 3.61 3.09
C THR A 243 9.70 4.53 2.36
N ILE A 244 10.65 3.94 1.62
CA ILE A 244 11.57 4.68 0.72
C ILE A 244 11.09 4.53 -0.71
N ASP A 245 10.91 3.29 -1.16
CA ASP A 245 10.44 2.96 -2.50
C ASP A 245 9.30 1.95 -2.43
N HIS A 246 8.57 1.76 -3.53
CA HIS A 246 7.60 0.67 -3.67
C HIS A 246 7.49 0.29 -5.15
N THR A 247 7.68 -0.99 -5.46
CA THR A 247 7.65 -1.52 -6.82
C THR A 247 6.58 -2.58 -6.93
N ILE A 248 5.79 -2.55 -8.01
CA ILE A 248 4.77 -3.56 -8.31
C ILE A 248 4.91 -4.01 -9.76
N HIS A 249 4.88 -5.32 -9.98
CA HIS A 249 4.66 -5.92 -11.30
C HIS A 249 3.29 -6.58 -11.31
N PHE A 250 2.43 -6.15 -12.23
CA PHE A 250 1.07 -6.66 -12.39
C PHE A 250 1.04 -7.74 -13.47
N TYR A 251 0.28 -8.79 -13.20
CA TYR A 251 0.01 -9.88 -14.12
C TYR A 251 -1.47 -9.87 -14.51
N PRO A 252 -1.86 -10.61 -15.57
CA PRO A 252 -3.25 -10.66 -16.01
C PRO A 252 -4.19 -11.07 -14.88
N LEU A 253 -5.27 -10.29 -14.72
CA LEU A 253 -6.39 -10.67 -13.86
C LEU A 253 -7.14 -11.86 -14.48
N PRO A 254 -7.75 -12.74 -13.69
CA PRO A 254 -8.69 -13.74 -14.21
C PRO A 254 -9.79 -13.08 -15.05
N PRO A 255 -10.29 -13.72 -16.12
CA PRO A 255 -11.39 -13.18 -16.91
C PRO A 255 -12.61 -12.87 -16.04
N GLY A 256 -13.10 -11.63 -16.12
CA GLY A 256 -14.26 -11.19 -15.35
C GLY A 256 -14.02 -11.02 -13.84
N TYR A 257 -12.75 -10.96 -13.40
CA TYR A 257 -12.39 -10.76 -12.00
C TYR A 257 -13.14 -9.57 -11.38
N ASP A 258 -13.73 -9.80 -10.21
CA ASP A 258 -14.42 -8.78 -9.44
C ASP A 258 -13.46 -8.14 -8.43
N GLY A 259 -13.18 -6.85 -8.63
CA GLY A 259 -12.32 -6.07 -7.74
C GLY A 259 -12.82 -5.96 -6.30
N SER A 260 -14.08 -6.33 -6.00
CA SER A 260 -14.58 -6.38 -4.63
C SER A 260 -14.06 -7.59 -3.83
N GLN A 261 -13.50 -8.61 -4.51
CA GLN A 261 -13.04 -9.82 -3.85
C GLN A 261 -11.76 -9.59 -3.03
N PRO A 262 -11.61 -10.25 -1.87
CA PRO A 262 -10.38 -10.27 -1.10
C PRO A 262 -9.18 -10.77 -1.92
N ILE A 263 -8.02 -10.17 -1.68
CA ILE A 263 -6.73 -10.65 -2.18
C ILE A 263 -5.81 -11.02 -1.01
N LEU A 264 -4.92 -11.99 -1.22
CA LEU A 264 -3.89 -12.36 -0.25
C LEU A 264 -2.55 -11.72 -0.62
N HIS A 265 -2.03 -10.84 0.22
CA HIS A 265 -0.67 -10.31 0.10
C HIS A 265 0.26 -11.01 1.09
N ILE A 266 1.16 -11.82 0.55
CA ILE A 266 2.23 -12.48 1.31
C ILE A 266 3.47 -11.62 1.18
N MET A 267 4.07 -11.27 2.30
CA MET A 267 5.22 -10.39 2.43
C MET A 267 6.32 -11.14 3.16
N GLU A 268 7.55 -11.06 2.65
CA GLU A 268 8.69 -11.78 3.17
C GLU A 268 9.88 -10.82 3.26
N THR A 269 10.33 -10.57 4.49
CA THR A 269 11.51 -9.77 4.76
C THR A 269 12.75 -10.48 4.26
N GLN A 270 13.56 -9.79 3.45
CA GLN A 270 14.81 -10.34 2.93
C GLN A 270 16.01 -9.93 3.78
N VAL A 271 16.01 -8.70 4.30
CA VAL A 271 17.09 -8.19 5.16
C VAL A 271 16.59 -7.03 6.01
N VAL A 272 17.14 -6.92 7.22
CA VAL A 272 17.05 -5.72 8.04
C VAL A 272 18.42 -5.47 8.66
N ASP A 273 18.95 -4.27 8.45
CA ASP A 273 20.24 -3.87 8.98
C ASP A 273 20.10 -2.52 9.68
N LEU A 274 20.20 -2.55 11.01
CA LEU A 274 20.09 -1.36 11.87
C LEU A 274 21.32 -0.45 11.80
N ALA A 275 22.47 -0.96 11.33
CA ALA A 275 23.68 -0.14 11.15
C ALA A 275 23.47 0.86 10.01
N ILE A 276 22.92 0.39 8.88
CA ILE A 276 22.54 1.25 7.74
C ILE A 276 21.14 1.86 7.92
N GLY A 277 20.33 1.31 8.83
CA GLY A 277 19.01 1.79 9.20
C GLY A 277 17.92 1.51 8.16
N ARG A 278 17.99 0.36 7.48
CA ARG A 278 17.04 -0.04 6.41
C ARG A 278 16.61 -1.49 6.53
N GLY A 279 15.45 -1.79 5.96
CA GLY A 279 14.99 -3.15 5.76
C GLY A 279 14.26 -3.30 4.42
N GLN A 280 14.34 -4.48 3.85
CA GLN A 280 13.76 -4.82 2.55
C GLN A 280 12.81 -6.01 2.68
N MET A 281 11.72 -5.95 1.94
CA MET A 281 10.80 -7.06 1.75
C MET A 281 10.46 -7.25 0.27
N VAL A 282 10.03 -8.47 -0.03
CA VAL A 282 9.35 -8.81 -1.29
C VAL A 282 7.99 -9.39 -0.98
N GLY A 283 7.06 -9.27 -1.92
CA GLY A 283 5.73 -9.80 -1.73
C GLY A 283 5.10 -10.38 -2.99
N ARG A 284 4.04 -11.14 -2.76
CA ARG A 284 3.25 -11.87 -3.76
C ARG A 284 1.78 -11.65 -3.45
N VAL A 285 1.00 -11.32 -4.47
CA VAL A 285 -0.43 -11.01 -4.34
C VAL A 285 -1.23 -12.05 -5.11
N TYR A 286 -2.11 -12.74 -4.41
CA TYR A 286 -2.95 -13.81 -4.96
C TYR A 286 -4.44 -13.43 -4.86
N THR A 287 -5.24 -13.91 -5.82
CA THR A 287 -6.70 -14.01 -5.63
C THR A 287 -7.04 -15.08 -4.59
N GLN A 288 -8.28 -15.11 -4.09
CA GLN A 288 -8.75 -16.19 -3.20
C GLN A 288 -8.60 -17.58 -3.84
N ASP A 289 -8.82 -17.69 -5.15
CA ASP A 289 -8.66 -18.95 -5.91
C ASP A 289 -7.20 -19.29 -6.23
N GLY A 290 -6.25 -18.50 -5.72
CA GLY A 290 -4.83 -18.80 -5.79
C GLY A 290 -4.10 -18.35 -7.06
N VAL A 291 -4.68 -17.45 -7.85
CA VAL A 291 -4.01 -16.88 -9.03
C VAL A 291 -3.07 -15.75 -8.61
N LEU A 292 -1.77 -15.84 -8.96
CA LEU A 292 -0.78 -14.79 -8.65
C LEU A 292 -0.96 -13.58 -9.59
N ILE A 293 -1.53 -12.49 -9.10
CA ILE A 293 -1.89 -11.31 -9.91
C ILE A 293 -0.90 -10.15 -9.79
N ALA A 294 -0.05 -10.12 -8.76
CA ALA A 294 1.03 -9.15 -8.68
C ALA A 294 2.21 -9.64 -7.82
N THR A 295 3.37 -9.03 -8.03
CA THR A 295 4.52 -9.12 -7.11
C THR A 295 4.95 -7.73 -6.68
N THR A 296 5.49 -7.64 -5.47
CA THR A 296 5.88 -6.37 -4.85
C THR A 296 7.31 -6.44 -4.31
N SER A 297 7.97 -5.29 -4.25
CA SER A 297 9.23 -5.11 -3.51
C SER A 297 9.24 -3.73 -2.87
N GLN A 298 9.73 -3.66 -1.64
CA GLN A 298 9.78 -2.44 -0.85
C GLN A 298 11.02 -2.41 0.03
N GLU A 299 11.79 -1.33 -0.04
CA GLU A 299 12.76 -0.94 0.98
C GLU A 299 12.19 0.22 1.81
N GLY A 300 12.54 0.24 3.08
CA GLY A 300 12.19 1.34 3.96
C GLY A 300 13.24 1.59 5.03
N VAL A 301 13.16 2.77 5.63
CA VAL A 301 13.89 3.10 6.84
C VAL A 301 13.39 2.19 7.96
N VAL A 302 14.33 1.53 8.65
CA VAL A 302 14.08 0.76 9.87
C VAL A 302 15.17 1.11 10.87
N ARG A 303 14.82 1.85 11.91
CA ARG A 303 15.77 2.33 12.92
C ARG A 303 15.24 2.07 14.33
N ALA A 304 16.10 1.56 15.20
CA ALA A 304 15.89 1.60 16.64
C ALA A 304 16.27 2.98 17.20
N GLN A 305 15.67 3.38 18.32
CA GLN A 305 16.17 4.54 19.07
C GLN A 305 17.54 4.17 19.67
N LYS A 306 18.58 4.95 19.34
CA LYS A 306 19.95 4.71 19.82
C LYS A 306 20.22 5.28 21.22
N ASP A 307 19.35 6.16 21.72
CA ASP A 307 19.52 6.86 23.00
C ASP A 307 18.27 6.64 23.87
N GLY A 308 18.44 6.17 25.11
CA GLY A 308 17.41 6.33 26.13
C GLY A 308 17.02 7.81 26.24
N VAL A 309 15.72 8.10 26.15
CA VAL A 309 15.06 9.41 26.33
C VAL A 309 15.97 10.62 26.04
N ARG A 310 15.94 11.13 24.79
CA ARG A 310 16.29 12.54 24.61
C ARG A 310 15.28 13.37 25.38
N ALA A 311 15.75 14.11 26.39
CA ALA A 311 14.96 15.06 27.14
C ALA A 311 14.12 15.89 26.17
N ARG A 312 12.81 16.04 26.47
CA ARG A 312 11.95 17.02 25.79
C ARG A 312 12.74 18.32 25.74
N LYS A 313 13.05 18.82 24.54
CA LYS A 313 13.48 20.20 24.39
C LYS A 313 12.34 21.04 24.95
N GLU A 314 12.58 21.69 26.09
CA GLU A 314 11.86 22.91 26.41
C GLU A 314 11.93 23.80 25.18
N SER A 315 10.77 24.27 24.75
CA SER A 315 10.59 25.27 23.72
C SER A 315 11.44 26.50 24.03
N ALA A 316 12.63 26.58 23.43
CA ALA A 316 13.39 27.81 23.28
C ALA A 316 12.81 28.60 22.10
N ARG A 317 11.82 29.42 22.45
CA ARG A 317 11.39 30.73 21.93
C ARG A 317 11.93 31.21 20.57
N LEU A 318 11.01 31.70 19.74
CA LEU A 318 10.75 33.15 19.59
C LEU A 318 9.24 33.39 19.57
#